data_AF-A0A2I8A7H5-F1
#
_entry.id   AF-A0A2I8A7H5-F1
#
_cell.length_a   1.000
_cell.length_b   1.000
_cell.length_c   1.000
_cell.angle_alpha   90.00
_cell.angle_beta   90.00
_cell.angle_gamma   90.00
#
_symmetry.space_group_name_H-M   'P 1'
#
loop_
_entity.id
_entity.type
_entity.pdbx_description
1 polymer ?
#
loop_
_entity_poly.entity_id
_entity_poly.type
_entity_poly.pdbx_seq_one_letter_code
_entity_poly.pdbx_strand_id
1 'polypeptide(L)'
;MSVKLLPDLGDLTEGLGVTGIVGIILLPIFLPVIGSVGRPIAKAVVKKGLALYENNKEALEELRDNWEDIIAEAKAEVGEERMKSAQPTDV
;
A
#
# COMPACT_ATOMS: atom_id res chain seq x y z
N MET A 1 17.64 22.22 -28.05
CA MET A 1 17.72 22.17 -26.57
C MET A 1 16.97 20.92 -26.15
N SER A 2 17.68 19.86 -25.76
CA SER A 2 17.04 18.59 -25.38
C SER A 2 16.46 18.75 -23.98
N VAL A 3 15.17 19.07 -23.89
CA VAL A 3 14.43 19.02 -22.63
C VAL A 3 14.35 17.54 -22.23
N LYS A 4 15.19 17.16 -21.27
CA LYS A 4 15.19 15.81 -20.71
C LYS A 4 13.91 15.69 -19.88
N LEU A 5 12.91 15.06 -20.47
CA LEU A 5 11.53 15.01 -19.96
C LEU A 5 11.37 13.99 -18.82
N LEU A 6 12.36 13.12 -18.63
CA LEU A 6 12.32 12.03 -17.66
C LEU A 6 13.51 12.10 -16.71
N PRO A 7 13.29 11.92 -15.38
CA PRO A 7 14.38 11.60 -14.46
C PRO A 7 15.06 10.29 -14.87
N ASP A 8 16.37 10.21 -14.69
CA ASP A 8 17.12 8.98 -14.95
C ASP A 8 16.64 7.89 -13.97
N LEU A 9 16.37 6.69 -14.48
CA LEU A 9 15.84 5.60 -13.65
C LEU A 9 16.81 5.23 -12.51
N GLY A 10 18.11 5.47 -12.70
CA GLY A 10 19.15 5.34 -11.67
C GLY A 10 18.93 6.27 -10.47
N ASP A 11 18.55 7.52 -10.73
CA ASP A 11 18.30 8.56 -9.70
C ASP A 11 17.06 8.21 -8.85
N LEU A 12 16.04 7.63 -9.48
CA LEU A 12 14.85 7.13 -8.79
C LEU A 12 15.14 5.91 -7.92
N THR A 13 16.01 4.99 -8.39
CA THR A 13 16.39 3.83 -7.59
C THR A 13 17.27 4.19 -6.39
N GLU A 14 18.19 5.16 -6.54
CA GLU A 14 19.01 5.66 -5.42
C GLU A 14 18.19 6.47 -4.41
N GLY A 15 17.21 7.25 -4.85
CA GLY A 15 16.34 8.05 -3.97
C GLY A 15 15.25 7.27 -3.25
N LEU A 16 14.83 6.10 -3.76
CA LEU A 16 13.67 5.37 -3.24
C LEU A 16 14.00 4.13 -2.40
N GLY A 17 15.23 3.60 -2.41
CA GLY A 17 15.62 2.43 -1.60
C GLY A 17 14.70 1.19 -1.77
N VAL A 18 14.61 0.31 -0.75
CA VAL A 18 13.70 -0.86 -0.74
C VAL A 18 12.22 -0.47 -0.88
N THR A 19 11.86 0.75 -0.48
CA THR A 19 10.54 1.37 -0.72
C THR A 19 10.28 1.73 -2.19
N GLY A 20 11.29 1.62 -3.06
CA GLY A 20 11.24 1.97 -4.48
C GLY A 20 10.37 1.07 -5.34
N ILE A 21 9.99 -0.12 -4.89
CA ILE A 21 9.02 -0.96 -5.61
C ILE A 21 7.68 -0.22 -5.76
N VAL A 22 7.23 0.44 -4.68
CA VAL A 22 6.01 1.24 -4.72
C VAL A 22 6.19 2.43 -5.66
N GLY A 23 7.33 3.14 -5.58
CA GLY A 23 7.61 4.26 -6.48
C GLY A 23 7.73 3.87 -7.97
N ILE A 24 8.28 2.70 -8.29
CA ILE A 24 8.39 2.15 -9.64
C ILE A 24 7.02 1.75 -10.20
N ILE A 25 6.15 1.18 -9.37
CA ILE A 25 4.77 0.87 -9.75
C ILE A 25 3.96 2.16 -9.97
N LEU A 26 4.23 3.20 -9.18
CA LEU A 26 3.54 4.48 -9.25
C LEU A 26 4.04 5.39 -10.39
N LEU A 27 5.30 5.27 -10.81
CA LEU A 27 5.91 6.02 -11.92
C LEU A 27 5.03 6.05 -13.20
N PRO A 28 4.59 4.91 -13.78
CA PRO A 28 3.77 4.91 -14.99
C PRO A 28 2.35 5.49 -14.79
N ILE A 29 1.88 5.63 -13.54
CA ILE A 29 0.59 6.25 -13.22
C ILE A 29 0.72 7.79 -13.24
N PHE A 30 1.84 8.33 -12.76
CA PHE A 30 2.07 9.77 -12.68
C PHE A 30 2.74 10.38 -13.92
N LEU A 31 3.56 9.62 -14.66
CA LEU A 31 4.19 10.06 -15.93
C LEU A 31 3.24 10.61 -17.01
N PRO A 32 2.07 9.98 -17.31
CA PRO A 32 1.25 10.40 -18.45
C PRO A 32 0.61 11.79 -18.29
N VAL A 33 0.70 12.43 -17.12
CA VAL A 33 0.00 13.69 -16.85
C VAL A 33 0.61 14.90 -17.60
N ILE A 34 1.79 14.77 -18.23
CA ILE A 34 2.54 15.90 -18.79
C ILE A 34 2.08 16.33 -20.22
N GLY A 35 1.08 15.67 -20.85
CA GLY A 35 0.61 16.07 -22.20
C GLY A 35 -0.75 15.54 -22.66
N SER A 36 -1.23 16.01 -23.83
CA SER A 36 -2.57 15.70 -24.40
C SER A 36 -2.83 14.21 -24.69
N VAL A 37 -1.78 13.40 -24.83
CA VAL A 37 -1.85 11.95 -25.11
C VAL A 37 -2.05 11.10 -23.85
N GLY A 38 -1.73 11.60 -22.66
CA GLY A 38 -1.81 10.79 -21.44
C GLY A 38 -3.18 10.76 -20.76
N ARG A 39 -4.06 11.71 -21.05
CA ARG A 39 -5.45 11.72 -20.55
C ARG A 39 -6.24 10.42 -20.81
N PRO A 40 -6.24 9.82 -22.02
CA PRO A 40 -6.93 8.55 -22.26
C PRO A 40 -6.30 7.38 -21.48
N ILE A 41 -4.98 7.35 -21.32
CA ILE A 41 -4.27 6.31 -20.55
C ILE A 41 -4.63 6.42 -19.07
N ALA A 42 -4.52 7.61 -18.49
CA ALA A 42 -4.90 7.86 -17.10
C ALA A 42 -6.37 7.49 -16.84
N LYS A 43 -7.27 7.86 -17.77
CA LYS A 43 -8.69 7.49 -17.68
C LYS A 43 -8.91 5.97 -17.73
N ALA A 44 -8.14 5.24 -18.53
CA ALA A 44 -8.22 3.78 -18.60
C ALA A 44 -7.71 3.12 -17.31
N VAL A 45 -6.60 3.62 -16.75
CA VAL A 45 -6.06 3.17 -15.45
C VAL A 45 -7.08 3.39 -14.34
N VAL A 46 -7.64 4.60 -14.22
CA VAL A 46 -8.67 4.91 -13.21
C VAL A 46 -9.87 3.99 -13.35
N LYS A 47 -10.41 3.79 -14.56
CA LYS A 47 -11.55 2.88 -14.79
C LYS A 47 -11.26 1.44 -14.38
N LYS A 48 -10.09 0.92 -14.76
CA LYS A 48 -9.70 -0.45 -14.41
C LYS A 48 -9.46 -0.59 -12.91
N GLY A 49 -8.85 0.42 -12.27
CA GLY A 49 -8.67 0.47 -10.83
C GLY A 49 -10.00 0.49 -10.08
N LEU A 50 -10.97 1.29 -10.56
CA LEU A 50 -12.31 1.34 -9.99
C LEU A 50 -13.02 -0.01 -10.11
N ALA A 51 -13.00 -0.61 -11.31
CA ALA A 51 -13.61 -1.92 -11.54
C ALA A 51 -12.94 -3.02 -10.69
N LEU A 52 -11.61 -2.98 -10.54
CA LEU A 52 -10.90 -3.90 -9.66
C LEU A 52 -11.33 -3.72 -8.20
N TYR A 53 -11.43 -2.50 -7.71
CA TYR A 53 -11.88 -2.22 -6.35
C TYR A 53 -13.32 -2.69 -6.11
N GLU A 54 -14.25 -2.34 -7.00
CA GLU A 54 -15.66 -2.72 -6.89
C GLU A 54 -15.83 -4.24 -6.94
N ASN A 55 -15.14 -4.92 -7.87
CA ASN A 55 -15.24 -6.38 -8.02
C ASN A 55 -14.61 -7.16 -6.86
N ASN A 56 -13.68 -6.56 -6.11
CA ASN A 56 -13.01 -7.20 -4.98
C ASN A 56 -13.46 -6.65 -3.62
N LYS A 57 -14.51 -5.81 -3.58
CA LYS A 57 -14.95 -5.17 -2.34
C LYS A 57 -15.31 -6.19 -1.25
N GLU A 58 -16.04 -7.25 -1.62
CA GLU A 58 -16.43 -8.32 -0.69
C GLU A 58 -15.19 -9.06 -0.14
N ALA A 59 -14.23 -9.41 -1.00
CA ALA A 59 -12.97 -10.02 -0.57
C ALA A 59 -12.15 -9.09 0.36
N LEU A 60 -12.19 -7.78 0.12
CA LEU A 60 -11.56 -6.79 1.01
C LEU A 60 -12.29 -6.68 2.37
N GLU A 61 -13.62 -6.84 2.40
CA GLU A 61 -14.40 -6.89 3.63
C GLU A 61 -14.05 -8.14 4.43
N GLU A 62 -14.00 -9.32 3.80
CA GLU A 62 -13.57 -10.57 4.46
C GLU A 62 -12.13 -10.49 4.98
N LEU A 63 -11.21 -9.91 4.19
CA LEU A 63 -9.84 -9.66 4.64
C LEU A 63 -9.78 -8.71 5.84
N ARG A 64 -10.62 -7.67 5.86
CA ARG A 64 -10.70 -6.73 6.99
C ARG A 64 -11.17 -7.45 8.24
N ASP A 65 -12.23 -8.24 8.14
CA ASP A 65 -12.80 -8.92 9.30
C ASP A 65 -11.79 -9.93 9.88
N ASN A 66 -11.14 -10.74 9.02
CA ASN A 66 -10.05 -11.63 9.44
C ASN A 66 -8.86 -10.87 10.07
N TRP A 67 -8.56 -9.67 9.56
CA TRP A 67 -7.50 -8.83 10.10
C TRP A 67 -7.86 -8.24 11.48
N GLU A 68 -9.13 -7.85 11.67
CA GLU A 68 -9.66 -7.42 12.95
C GLU A 68 -9.58 -8.53 14.00
N ASP A 69 -9.86 -9.78 13.62
CA ASP A 69 -9.71 -10.95 14.49
C ASP A 69 -8.25 -11.14 14.94
N ILE A 70 -7.29 -11.10 14.01
CA ILE A 70 -5.86 -11.19 14.32
C ILE A 70 -5.42 -10.07 15.28
N ILE A 71 -5.89 -8.83 15.07
CA ILE A 71 -5.60 -7.71 15.97
C ILE A 71 -6.21 -7.95 17.35
N ALA A 72 -7.43 -8.48 17.42
CA ALA A 72 -8.11 -8.76 18.68
C ALA A 72 -7.36 -9.84 19.47
N GLU A 73 -6.95 -10.94 18.81
CA GLU A 73 -6.14 -12.00 19.39
C GLU A 73 -4.82 -11.45 19.94
N ALA A 74 -4.05 -10.71 19.13
CA ALA A 74 -2.78 -10.13 19.57
C ALA A 74 -2.93 -9.18 20.77
N LYS A 75 -4.03 -8.40 20.82
CA LYS A 75 -4.32 -7.53 21.98
C LYS A 75 -4.64 -8.35 23.24
N ALA A 76 -5.37 -9.44 23.09
CA ALA A 76 -5.70 -10.34 24.20
C ALA A 76 -4.42 -10.96 24.76
N GLU A 77 -3.54 -11.48 23.90
CA GLU A 77 -2.26 -12.08 24.30
C GLU A 77 -1.38 -11.07 25.06
N VAL A 78 -1.20 -9.85 24.54
CA VAL A 78 -0.43 -8.78 25.23
C VAL A 78 -1.08 -8.39 26.57
N GLY A 79 -2.41 -8.43 26.66
CA GLY A 79 -3.16 -8.16 27.89
C GLY A 79 -2.97 -9.27 28.94
N GLU A 80 -3.06 -10.53 28.53
CA GLU A 80 -2.84 -11.71 29.38
C GLU A 80 -1.40 -11.76 29.90
N GLU A 81 -0.41 -11.46 29.06
CA GLU A 81 0.99 -11.34 29.49
C GLU A 81 1.17 -10.32 30.63
N ARG A 82 0.50 -9.15 30.52
CA ARG A 82 0.52 -8.13 31.58
C ARG A 82 -0.14 -8.64 32.87
N MET A 83 -1.29 -9.30 32.77
CA MET A 83 -1.98 -9.83 33.96
C MET A 83 -1.18 -10.95 34.64
N LYS A 84 -0.53 -11.81 33.86
CA LYS A 84 0.36 -12.87 34.37
C LYS A 84 1.59 -12.30 35.08
N SER A 85 2.13 -11.19 34.60
CA SER A 85 3.27 -10.49 35.24
C SER A 85 2.89 -9.73 36.52
N ALA A 86 1.61 -9.43 36.73
CA ALA A 86 1.10 -8.69 37.89
C ALA A 86 0.55 -9.58 39.02
N GLN A 87 0.50 -10.91 38.83
CA GLN A 87 0.13 -11.82 39.91
C GLN A 87 1.26 -11.90 40.94
N PRO A 88 1.01 -11.61 42.23
CA PRO A 88 1.99 -11.82 43.28
C PRO A 88 2.34 -13.32 43.28
N THR A 89 3.63 -13.62 43.21
CA THR A 89 4.11 -14.99 43.43
C THR A 89 3.82 -15.31 44.90
N ASP A 90 2.74 -16.06 45.14
CA ASP A 90 2.49 -16.65 46.45
C ASP A 90 3.65 -17.62 46.74
N VAL A 91 4.55 -17.19 47.63
CA VAL A 91 5.64 -17.96 48.23
C VAL A 91 5.33 -18.21 49.70
#